data_AF-A0A3C1KCA5-F1
#
_entry.id   AF-A0A3C1KCA5-F1
#
_cell.length_a   1.000
_cell.length_b   1.000
_cell.length_c   1.000
_cell.angle_alpha   90.00
_cell.angle_beta   90.00
_cell.angle_gamma   90.00
#
_symmetry.space_group_name_H-M   'P 1'
#
loop_
_entity.id
_entity.type
_entity.pdbx_description
1 polymer ?
#
loop_
_entity_poly.entity_id
_entity_poly.type
_entity_poly.pdbx_seq_one_letter_code
_entity_poly.pdbx_strand_id
1 'polypeptide(L)'
;MPASFAELIASDAPFALIARDDAWVEVLTGEVVDVDALADIPLVDATGTPREVLALVPFRQVRERGFASHDDGAPLRCLVVEGHERMPRAEAVATLPSEPIALENPGFDLTDEEYAGIVRTVISDEIGRGEGANFVIRRDFTAGVVADPRLAALTWFRALLAHERGAYWTFAVVTPGHVAVGASPEAHVSAQDGVVTMNPISGTFRHPAGGATRETLSEFLASTKETEELFMVVDEELKMMSAVCSDGGRITGPHLKEMSRLTHTEYMLRGTSALDPRDILRETMFAPTVTGSPM
;
A
#
# COMPACT_ATOMS: atom_id res chain seq x y z
N MET A 1 -14.40 -5.92 25.65
CA MET A 1 -14.28 -7.24 24.99
C MET A 1 -14.19 -6.91 23.52
N PRO A 2 -13.20 -7.43 22.80
CA PRO A 2 -13.05 -7.08 21.41
C PRO A 2 -14.35 -7.31 20.65
N ALA A 3 -14.75 -6.33 19.82
CA ALA A 3 -15.93 -6.50 18.97
C ALA A 3 -15.78 -7.80 18.19
N SER A 4 -16.78 -8.68 18.27
CA SER A 4 -16.73 -9.94 17.53
C SER A 4 -16.85 -9.65 16.03
N PHE A 5 -16.19 -10.42 15.18
CA PHE A 5 -16.33 -10.25 13.73
C PHE A 5 -17.79 -10.42 13.26
N ALA A 6 -18.60 -11.19 13.98
CA ALA A 6 -20.04 -11.30 13.75
C ALA A 6 -20.77 -9.97 13.99
N GLU A 7 -20.39 -9.21 15.02
CA GLU A 7 -20.93 -7.87 15.27
C GLU A 7 -20.48 -6.87 14.19
N LEU A 8 -19.23 -6.97 13.70
CA LEU A 8 -18.75 -6.11 12.60
C LEU A 8 -19.50 -6.37 11.28
N ILE A 9 -19.94 -7.62 11.03
CA ILE A 9 -20.80 -7.96 9.88
C ILE A 9 -22.21 -7.42 10.08
N ALA A 10 -22.77 -7.55 11.29
CA ALA A 10 -24.14 -7.17 11.58
C ALA A 10 -24.34 -5.64 11.77
N SER A 11 -23.26 -4.89 11.95
CA SER A 11 -23.27 -3.44 12.16
C SER A 11 -22.96 -2.68 10.88
N ASP A 12 -23.51 -1.48 10.75
CA ASP A 12 -23.15 -0.50 9.70
C ASP A 12 -21.94 0.36 10.09
N ALA A 13 -21.40 0.20 11.31
CA ALA A 13 -20.27 0.98 11.81
C ALA A 13 -18.99 0.74 10.98
N PRO A 14 -18.23 1.79 10.62
CA PRO A 14 -16.95 1.66 9.95
C PRO A 14 -15.92 0.93 10.82
N PHE A 15 -15.01 0.20 10.18
CA PHE A 15 -13.90 -0.43 10.88
C PHE A 15 -12.68 -0.63 9.97
N ALA A 16 -11.53 -0.86 10.59
CA ALA A 16 -10.34 -1.37 9.93
C ALA A 16 -9.70 -2.50 10.73
N LEU A 17 -9.30 -3.56 10.03
CA LEU A 17 -8.43 -4.61 10.55
C LEU A 17 -7.04 -4.41 9.97
N ILE A 18 -6.00 -4.44 10.81
CA ILE A 18 -4.62 -4.27 10.38
C ILE A 18 -3.74 -5.31 11.08
N ALA A 19 -3.01 -6.10 10.30
CA ALA A 19 -1.93 -6.94 10.79
C ALA A 19 -0.60 -6.35 10.26
N ARG A 20 0.18 -5.79 11.19
CA ARG A 20 1.52 -5.24 10.94
C ARG A 20 2.64 -6.25 11.26
N ASP A 21 2.28 -7.34 11.93
CA ASP A 21 3.16 -8.41 12.35
C ASP A 21 2.43 -9.77 12.32
N ASP A 22 3.14 -10.84 12.72
CA ASP A 22 2.59 -12.20 12.76
C ASP A 22 1.90 -12.57 14.09
N ALA A 23 1.84 -11.65 15.04
CA ALA A 23 1.30 -11.88 16.36
C ALA A 23 -0.11 -11.31 16.53
N TRP A 24 -0.40 -10.13 15.97
CA TRP A 24 -1.60 -9.36 16.30
C TRP A 24 -2.38 -8.91 15.07
N VAL A 25 -3.71 -8.85 15.26
CA VAL A 25 -4.63 -8.10 14.43
C VAL A 25 -5.16 -6.94 15.27
N GLU A 26 -4.91 -5.72 14.82
CA GLU A 26 -5.48 -4.49 15.34
C GLU A 26 -6.89 -4.30 14.76
N VAL A 27 -7.84 -3.93 15.61
CA VAL A 27 -9.23 -3.63 15.26
C VAL A 27 -9.48 -2.16 15.59
N LEU A 28 -9.64 -1.36 14.55
CA LEU A 28 -9.95 0.06 14.66
C LEU A 28 -11.43 0.28 14.35
N THR A 29 -12.13 1.00 15.22
CA THR A 29 -13.52 1.42 15.02
C THR A 29 -13.66 2.91 15.31
N GLY A 30 -14.65 3.53 14.70
CA GLY A 30 -14.95 4.94 14.93
C GLY A 30 -15.72 5.56 13.77
N GLU A 31 -15.66 6.88 13.71
CA GLU A 31 -16.44 7.67 12.76
C GLU A 31 -15.64 7.99 11.49
N VAL A 32 -16.33 8.05 10.37
CA VAL A 32 -15.73 8.41 9.08
C VAL A 32 -16.04 9.86 8.75
N VAL A 33 -14.99 10.62 8.40
CA VAL A 33 -15.10 11.96 7.85
C VAL A 33 -14.32 12.04 6.55
N ASP A 34 -14.91 12.64 5.53
CA ASP A 34 -14.23 12.97 4.29
C ASP A 34 -13.76 14.43 4.39
N VAL A 35 -12.50 14.69 4.05
CA VAL A 35 -11.88 16.02 4.11
C VAL A 35 -11.29 16.39 2.75
N ASP A 36 -11.08 17.68 2.50
CA ASP A 36 -10.64 18.15 1.19
C ASP A 36 -9.10 18.11 1.04
N ALA A 37 -8.34 18.58 2.04
CA ALA A 37 -6.88 18.61 1.99
C ALA A 37 -6.23 17.73 3.06
N LEU A 38 -4.98 17.31 2.83
CA LEU A 38 -4.16 16.62 3.83
C LEU A 38 -4.03 17.44 5.12
N ALA A 39 -3.97 18.77 5.00
CA ALA A 39 -3.95 19.69 6.13
C ALA A 39 -5.20 19.57 7.03
N ASP A 40 -6.33 19.12 6.48
CA ASP A 40 -7.61 19.00 7.18
C ASP A 40 -7.79 17.65 7.90
N ILE A 41 -6.81 16.73 7.80
CA ILE A 41 -6.85 15.47 8.56
C ILE A 41 -6.96 15.79 10.06
N PRO A 42 -7.98 15.26 10.76
CA PRO A 42 -8.35 15.69 12.11
C PRO A 42 -7.46 15.04 13.19
N LEU A 43 -6.17 15.39 13.19
CA LEU A 43 -5.17 14.86 14.14
C LEU A 43 -5.36 15.35 15.58
N VAL A 44 -6.19 16.37 15.80
CA VAL A 44 -6.57 16.87 17.12
C VAL A 44 -8.07 17.11 17.18
N ASP A 45 -8.65 16.98 18.38
CA ASP A 45 -10.03 17.37 18.63
C ASP A 45 -10.19 18.89 18.86
N ALA A 46 -11.42 19.34 19.09
CA ALA A 46 -11.73 20.76 19.35
C ALA A 46 -11.05 21.34 20.61
N THR A 47 -10.54 20.48 21.50
CA THR A 47 -9.81 20.87 22.72
C THR A 47 -8.29 20.83 22.55
N GLY A 48 -7.80 20.37 21.39
CA GLY A 48 -6.38 20.16 21.12
C GLY A 48 -5.86 18.80 21.56
N THR A 49 -6.73 17.86 21.94
CA THR A 49 -6.32 16.51 22.31
C THR A 49 -5.98 15.70 21.05
N PRO A 50 -4.80 15.06 20.97
CA PRO A 50 -4.42 14.24 19.82
C PRO A 50 -5.42 13.11 19.56
N ARG A 51 -5.65 12.82 18.28
CA ARG A 51 -6.50 11.73 17.78
C ARG A 51 -5.69 10.76 16.95
N GLU A 52 -6.02 9.48 17.07
CA GLU A 52 -5.58 8.47 16.12
C GLU A 52 -6.50 8.50 14.89
N VAL A 53 -5.90 8.54 13.69
CA VAL A 53 -6.63 8.63 12.43
C VAL A 53 -6.02 7.67 11.41
N LEU A 54 -6.86 6.84 10.80
CA LEU A 54 -6.50 6.09 9.59
C LEU A 54 -7.03 6.86 8.36
N ALA A 55 -6.14 7.41 7.55
CA ALA A 55 -6.49 8.14 6.34
C ALA A 55 -6.28 7.29 5.09
N LEU A 56 -7.27 7.26 4.21
CA LEU A 56 -7.24 6.71 2.85
C LEU A 56 -7.02 7.89 1.90
N VAL A 57 -5.78 8.06 1.42
CA VAL A 57 -5.40 9.16 0.51
C VAL A 57 -5.55 8.69 -0.94
N PRO A 58 -6.49 9.24 -1.73
CA PRO A 58 -6.70 8.80 -3.11
C PRO A 58 -5.64 9.37 -4.06
N PHE A 59 -5.43 8.73 -5.21
CA PHE A 59 -4.44 9.18 -6.19
C PHE A 59 -4.68 10.62 -6.65
N ARG A 60 -5.93 11.06 -6.82
CA ARG A 60 -6.28 12.44 -7.18
C ARG A 60 -5.80 13.51 -6.19
N GLN A 61 -5.33 13.13 -5.00
CA GLN A 61 -4.77 14.06 -4.03
C GLN A 61 -3.42 14.66 -4.47
N VAL A 62 -2.76 14.09 -5.50
CA VAL A 62 -1.57 14.69 -6.14
C VAL A 62 -1.80 16.13 -6.63
N ARG A 63 -3.06 16.55 -6.79
CA ARG A 63 -3.44 17.95 -7.03
C ARG A 63 -2.86 18.94 -6.01
N GLU A 64 -2.64 18.52 -4.76
CA GLU A 64 -2.00 19.36 -3.74
C GLU A 64 -0.53 19.65 -4.04
N ARG A 65 0.12 18.81 -4.86
CA ARG A 65 1.47 19.04 -5.39
C ARG A 65 1.47 19.75 -6.75
N GLY A 66 0.29 20.11 -7.26
CA GLY A 66 0.13 20.75 -8.58
C GLY A 66 0.21 19.78 -9.76
N PHE A 67 0.19 18.47 -9.52
CA PHE A 67 0.20 17.48 -10.60
C PHE A 67 -1.21 17.26 -11.18
N ALA A 68 -1.24 16.87 -12.45
CA ALA A 68 -2.46 16.47 -13.12
C ALA A 68 -2.81 15.01 -12.77
N SER A 69 -4.10 14.72 -12.67
CA SER A 69 -4.62 13.36 -12.48
C SER A 69 -5.97 13.23 -13.17
N HIS A 70 -6.35 12.00 -13.52
CA HIS A 70 -7.75 11.70 -13.83
C HIS A 70 -8.56 11.79 -12.52
N ASP A 71 -9.43 12.79 -12.41
CA ASP A 71 -10.28 12.96 -11.24
C ASP A 71 -11.47 11.98 -11.30
N ASP A 72 -11.40 10.96 -10.47
CA ASP A 72 -12.42 9.92 -10.29
C ASP A 72 -13.41 10.22 -9.14
N GLY A 73 -13.26 11.37 -8.48
CA GLY A 73 -14.09 11.79 -7.36
C GLY A 73 -13.82 11.06 -6.03
N ALA A 74 -12.81 10.19 -5.95
CA ALA A 74 -12.50 9.48 -4.70
C ALA A 74 -12.20 10.46 -3.55
N PRO A 75 -12.80 10.32 -2.36
CA PRO A 75 -12.57 11.24 -1.25
C PRO A 75 -11.27 10.93 -0.52
N LEU A 76 -10.61 11.96 0.03
CA LEU A 76 -9.65 11.78 1.12
C LEU A 76 -10.45 11.46 2.39
N ARG A 77 -10.45 10.18 2.74
CA ARG A 77 -11.32 9.63 3.77
C ARG A 77 -10.56 9.32 5.04
N CYS A 78 -11.05 9.78 6.18
CA CYS A 78 -10.46 9.56 7.49
C CYS A 78 -11.39 8.73 8.37
N LEU A 79 -10.91 7.59 8.87
CA LEU A 79 -11.49 6.91 10.03
C LEU A 79 -10.86 7.53 11.28
N VAL A 80 -11.63 8.32 12.02
CA VAL A 80 -11.24 8.88 13.32
C VAL A 80 -11.46 7.78 14.36
N VAL A 81 -10.36 7.27 14.92
CA VAL A 81 -10.38 6.08 15.76
C VAL A 81 -10.92 6.41 17.14
N GLU A 82 -12.03 5.77 17.51
CA GLU A 82 -12.66 5.85 18.83
C GLU A 82 -12.40 4.58 19.65
N GLY A 83 -12.27 3.44 18.97
CA GLY A 83 -11.89 2.15 19.56
C GLY A 83 -10.68 1.57 18.86
N HIS A 84 -9.68 1.16 19.66
CA HIS A 84 -8.50 0.45 19.19
C HIS A 84 -8.26 -0.76 20.09
N GLU A 85 -8.55 -1.94 19.56
CA GLU A 85 -8.36 -3.21 20.25
C GLU A 85 -7.37 -4.11 19.50
N ARG A 86 -6.83 -5.11 20.19
CA ARG A 86 -5.91 -6.10 19.59
C ARG A 86 -6.39 -7.51 19.89
N MET A 87 -6.31 -8.37 18.89
CA MET A 87 -6.63 -9.79 18.99
C MET A 87 -5.42 -10.62 18.51
N PRO A 88 -5.08 -11.72 19.19
CA PRO A 88 -4.06 -12.65 18.68
C PRO A 88 -4.41 -13.11 17.26
N ARG A 89 -3.45 -13.09 16.34
CA ARG A 89 -3.67 -13.49 14.94
C ARG A 89 -4.28 -14.88 14.80
N ALA A 90 -3.84 -15.83 15.62
CA ALA A 90 -4.37 -17.19 15.63
C ALA A 90 -5.86 -17.24 15.99
N GLU A 91 -6.31 -16.42 16.94
CA GLU A 91 -7.71 -16.30 17.32
C GLU A 91 -8.52 -15.61 16.22
N ALA A 92 -7.94 -14.58 15.58
CA ALA A 92 -8.60 -13.89 14.48
C ALA A 92 -8.85 -14.84 13.30
N VAL A 93 -7.84 -15.59 12.86
CA VAL A 93 -7.97 -16.58 11.76
C VAL A 93 -8.98 -17.69 12.07
N ALA A 94 -9.12 -18.07 13.35
CA ALA A 94 -10.06 -19.10 13.78
C ALA A 94 -11.52 -18.63 13.80
N THR A 95 -11.76 -17.32 13.94
CA THR A 95 -13.10 -16.74 14.11
C THR A 95 -13.62 -16.01 12.86
N LEU A 96 -12.74 -15.55 11.98
CA LEU A 96 -13.11 -14.92 10.71
C LEU A 96 -13.86 -15.90 9.78
N PRO A 97 -14.79 -15.39 8.94
CA PRO A 97 -15.49 -16.21 7.95
C PRO A 97 -14.51 -16.85 6.97
N SER A 98 -14.81 -18.09 6.56
CA SER A 98 -13.90 -18.92 5.77
C SER A 98 -14.51 -19.46 4.47
N GLU A 99 -15.81 -19.29 4.26
CA GLU A 99 -16.48 -19.70 3.03
C GLU A 99 -16.01 -18.84 1.86
N PRO A 100 -15.43 -19.43 0.79
CA PRO A 100 -14.91 -18.67 -0.34
C PRO A 100 -15.97 -17.78 -0.99
N ILE A 101 -15.59 -16.53 -1.31
CA ILE A 101 -16.44 -15.60 -2.04
C ILE A 101 -16.30 -15.88 -3.54
N ALA A 102 -17.41 -16.20 -4.21
CA ALA A 102 -17.43 -16.39 -5.65
C ALA A 102 -17.23 -15.06 -6.39
N LEU A 103 -16.44 -15.11 -7.46
CA LEU A 103 -16.18 -13.98 -8.35
C LEU A 103 -16.93 -14.20 -9.67
N GLU A 104 -17.62 -13.16 -10.16
CA GLU A 104 -18.32 -13.18 -11.44
C GLU A 104 -17.48 -12.48 -12.52
N ASN A 105 -17.31 -13.14 -13.65
CA ASN A 105 -16.55 -12.63 -14.80
C ASN A 105 -15.15 -12.06 -14.45
N PRO A 106 -14.32 -12.78 -13.67
CA PRO A 106 -13.02 -12.27 -13.26
C PRO A 106 -12.08 -12.14 -14.46
N GLY A 107 -11.49 -10.97 -14.67
CA GLY A 107 -10.57 -10.73 -15.78
C GLY A 107 -9.92 -9.35 -15.76
N PHE A 108 -8.85 -9.20 -16.54
CA PHE A 108 -8.23 -7.89 -16.77
C PHE A 108 -9.10 -7.05 -17.70
N ASP A 109 -9.18 -5.74 -17.42
CA ASP A 109 -9.80 -4.72 -18.26
C ASP A 109 -9.09 -4.55 -19.61
N LEU A 110 -7.77 -4.77 -19.61
CA LEU A 110 -6.90 -4.80 -20.78
C LEU A 110 -6.39 -6.22 -21.02
N THR A 111 -6.46 -6.68 -22.27
CA THR A 111 -5.79 -7.93 -22.65
C THR A 111 -4.28 -7.80 -22.53
N ASP A 112 -3.58 -8.93 -22.43
CA ASP A 112 -2.12 -8.93 -22.37
C ASP A 112 -1.47 -8.28 -23.60
N GLU A 113 -2.08 -8.40 -24.78
CA GLU A 113 -1.57 -7.78 -26.01
C GLU A 113 -1.77 -6.26 -26.01
N GLU A 114 -2.94 -5.78 -25.58
CA GLU A 114 -3.19 -4.33 -25.44
C GLU A 114 -2.24 -3.70 -24.44
N TYR A 115 -2.06 -4.34 -23.27
CA TYR A 115 -1.12 -3.87 -22.25
C TYR A 115 0.33 -3.88 -22.75
N ALA A 116 0.75 -4.93 -23.47
CA ALA A 116 2.08 -4.98 -24.09
C ALA A 116 2.27 -3.87 -25.14
N GLY A 117 1.22 -3.51 -25.88
CA GLY A 117 1.20 -2.37 -26.79
C GLY A 117 1.46 -1.03 -26.08
N ILE A 118 0.81 -0.82 -24.93
CA ILE A 118 1.01 0.37 -24.10
C ILE A 118 2.46 0.41 -23.58
N VAL A 119 2.98 -0.70 -23.05
CA VAL A 119 4.37 -0.77 -22.56
C VAL A 119 5.38 -0.44 -23.67
N ARG A 120 5.20 -0.99 -24.88
CA ARG A 120 6.07 -0.67 -26.03
C ARG A 120 6.03 0.83 -26.37
N THR A 121 4.85 1.44 -26.32
CA THR A 121 4.66 2.87 -26.58
C THR A 121 5.38 3.71 -25.54
N VAL A 122 5.22 3.40 -24.25
CA VAL A 122 5.92 4.12 -23.15
C VAL A 122 7.44 4.03 -23.32
N ILE A 123 7.96 2.85 -23.66
CA ILE A 123 9.40 2.66 -23.89
C ILE A 123 9.90 3.49 -25.08
N SER A 124 9.18 3.48 -26.21
CA SER A 124 9.64 4.17 -27.42
C SER A 124 9.45 5.68 -27.40
N ASP A 125 8.31 6.12 -26.86
CA ASP A 125 7.81 7.48 -27.03
C ASP A 125 8.02 8.36 -25.79
N GLU A 126 8.02 7.78 -24.59
CA GLU A 126 8.26 8.52 -23.35
C GLU A 126 9.74 8.38 -22.94
N ILE A 127 10.18 7.15 -22.64
CA ILE A 127 11.57 6.88 -22.23
C ILE A 127 12.54 7.16 -23.38
N GLY A 128 12.23 6.65 -24.58
CA GLY A 128 13.06 6.81 -25.77
C GLY A 128 13.22 8.26 -26.24
N ARG A 129 12.37 9.19 -25.76
CA ARG A 129 12.44 10.63 -26.04
C ARG A 129 12.93 11.47 -24.87
N GLY A 130 13.20 10.84 -23.72
CA GLY A 130 13.79 11.49 -22.55
C GLY A 130 12.79 12.15 -21.60
N GLU A 131 11.51 11.77 -21.64
CA GLU A 131 10.50 12.25 -20.68
C GLU A 131 10.77 11.72 -19.26
N GLY A 132 11.38 10.55 -19.14
CA GLY A 132 11.76 9.96 -17.86
C GLY A 132 12.51 8.63 -18.00
N ALA A 133 12.89 8.05 -16.87
CA ALA A 133 13.68 6.82 -16.80
C ALA A 133 12.81 5.57 -16.57
N ASN A 134 11.73 5.69 -15.79
CA ASN A 134 10.84 4.59 -15.46
C ASN A 134 9.42 5.10 -15.21
N PHE A 135 8.41 4.30 -15.57
CA PHE A 135 7.00 4.61 -15.40
C PHE A 135 6.23 3.34 -15.05
N VAL A 136 5.20 3.48 -14.19
CA VAL A 136 4.31 2.40 -13.79
C VAL A 136 2.93 2.66 -14.38
N ILE A 137 2.46 1.74 -15.22
CA ILE A 137 1.16 1.85 -15.87
C ILE A 137 0.19 0.86 -15.23
N ARG A 138 -0.92 1.39 -14.70
CA ARG A 138 -1.97 0.59 -14.09
C ARG A 138 -2.79 -0.15 -15.15
N ARG A 139 -3.17 -1.39 -14.82
CA ARG A 139 -4.30 -2.13 -15.41
C ARG A 139 -5.09 -2.81 -14.30
N ASP A 140 -6.38 -3.06 -14.50
CA ASP A 140 -7.26 -3.53 -13.44
C ASP A 140 -7.70 -4.98 -13.67
N PHE A 141 -7.56 -5.80 -12.63
CA PHE A 141 -8.26 -7.09 -12.57
C PHE A 141 -9.61 -6.88 -11.88
N THR A 142 -10.69 -7.07 -12.62
CA THR A 142 -12.06 -6.79 -12.17
C THR A 142 -12.86 -8.06 -12.04
N ALA A 143 -13.83 -8.06 -11.12
CA ALA A 143 -14.81 -9.12 -10.96
C ALA A 143 -16.07 -8.56 -10.29
N GLY A 144 -17.23 -9.12 -10.63
CA GLY A 144 -18.47 -8.91 -9.88
C GLY A 144 -18.47 -9.73 -8.58
N VAL A 145 -19.06 -9.18 -7.52
CA VAL A 145 -19.20 -9.82 -6.21
C VAL A 145 -20.62 -9.60 -5.70
N VAL A 146 -21.36 -10.69 -5.46
CA VAL A 146 -22.77 -10.65 -5.00
C VAL A 146 -22.88 -10.72 -3.47
N ALA A 147 -21.83 -11.22 -2.81
CA ALA A 147 -21.81 -11.32 -1.35
C ALA A 147 -21.87 -9.94 -0.69
N ASP A 148 -22.31 -9.93 0.57
CA ASP A 148 -22.22 -8.74 1.42
C ASP A 148 -20.76 -8.22 1.45
N PRO A 149 -20.51 -6.92 1.19
CA PRO A 149 -19.15 -6.39 1.14
C PRO A 149 -18.35 -6.57 2.42
N ARG A 150 -18.98 -6.55 3.60
CA ARG A 150 -18.30 -6.72 4.90
C ARG A 150 -17.89 -8.18 5.09
N LEU A 151 -18.82 -9.11 4.80
CA LEU A 151 -18.53 -10.54 4.80
C LEU A 151 -17.37 -10.84 3.84
N ALA A 152 -17.42 -10.30 2.61
CA ALA A 152 -16.38 -10.49 1.62
C ALA A 152 -15.02 -9.97 2.12
N ALA A 153 -15.00 -8.76 2.70
CA ALA A 153 -13.79 -8.14 3.22
C ALA A 153 -13.11 -9.02 4.28
N LEU A 154 -13.88 -9.51 5.24
CA LEU A 154 -13.39 -10.35 6.33
C LEU A 154 -12.90 -11.72 5.84
N THR A 155 -13.59 -12.32 4.86
CA THR A 155 -13.17 -13.59 4.26
C THR A 155 -11.85 -13.43 3.50
N TRP A 156 -11.69 -12.36 2.71
CA TRP A 156 -10.45 -12.10 2.00
C TRP A 156 -9.30 -11.73 2.94
N PHE A 157 -9.57 -10.95 3.98
CA PHE A 157 -8.58 -10.64 5.02
C PHE A 157 -8.06 -11.92 5.68
N ARG A 158 -8.96 -12.84 6.05
CA ARG A 158 -8.59 -14.16 6.57
C ARG A 158 -7.71 -14.94 5.60
N ALA A 159 -8.07 -14.95 4.30
CA ALA A 159 -7.30 -15.64 3.28
C ALA A 159 -5.88 -15.07 3.16
N LEU A 160 -5.73 -13.73 3.21
CA LEU A 160 -4.42 -13.08 3.20
C LEU A 160 -3.61 -13.43 4.46
N LEU A 161 -4.21 -13.39 5.65
CA LEU A 161 -3.54 -13.80 6.89
C LEU A 161 -3.09 -15.28 6.87
N ALA A 162 -3.78 -16.15 6.13
CA ALA A 162 -3.44 -17.56 6.06
C ALA A 162 -2.38 -17.90 5.00
N HIS A 163 -2.34 -17.12 3.91
CA HIS A 163 -1.60 -17.50 2.71
C HIS A 163 -0.51 -16.53 2.30
N GLU A 164 -0.60 -15.25 2.67
CA GLU A 164 0.42 -14.25 2.35
C GLU A 164 1.48 -14.14 3.46
N ARG A 165 2.70 -13.77 3.07
CA ARG A 165 3.87 -13.58 3.95
C ARG A 165 4.66 -12.37 3.50
N GLY A 166 5.45 -11.80 4.41
CA GLY A 166 6.38 -10.72 4.07
C GLY A 166 5.72 -9.37 3.75
N ALA A 167 4.39 -9.26 3.80
CA ALA A 167 3.68 -8.00 3.68
C ALA A 167 4.09 -7.04 4.82
N TYR A 168 4.21 -5.75 4.51
CA TYR A 168 4.33 -4.70 5.53
C TYR A 168 3.02 -4.61 6.32
N TRP A 169 1.89 -4.40 5.63
CA TRP A 169 0.55 -4.47 6.20
C TRP A 169 -0.31 -5.47 5.44
N THR A 170 -0.99 -6.34 6.18
CA THR A 170 -2.23 -6.97 5.71
C THR A 170 -3.40 -6.22 6.33
N PHE A 171 -4.38 -5.80 5.54
CA PHE A 171 -5.47 -4.94 6.02
C PHE A 171 -6.82 -5.26 5.39
N ALA A 172 -7.88 -4.91 6.11
CA ALA A 172 -9.24 -4.76 5.59
C ALA A 172 -9.88 -3.51 6.18
N VAL A 173 -10.20 -2.54 5.33
CA VAL A 173 -10.83 -1.27 5.71
C VAL A 173 -12.23 -1.24 5.11
N VAL A 174 -13.23 -1.05 5.97
CA VAL A 174 -14.65 -1.05 5.59
C VAL A 174 -15.25 0.28 6.02
N THR A 175 -15.63 1.10 5.02
CA THR A 175 -16.25 2.41 5.21
C THR A 175 -17.48 2.55 4.31
N PRO A 176 -18.38 3.53 4.53
CA PRO A 176 -19.56 3.71 3.70
C PRO A 176 -19.21 3.88 2.21
N GLY A 177 -19.65 2.94 1.38
CA GLY A 177 -19.39 2.96 -0.07
C GLY A 177 -17.97 2.59 -0.50
N HIS A 178 -17.07 2.18 0.41
CA HIS A 178 -15.73 1.75 0.04
C HIS A 178 -15.17 0.67 0.97
N VAL A 179 -14.70 -0.42 0.36
CA VAL A 179 -14.01 -1.53 1.01
C VAL A 179 -12.66 -1.72 0.35
N ALA A 180 -11.60 -1.78 1.15
CA ALA A 180 -10.24 -2.05 0.69
C ALA A 180 -9.65 -3.22 1.48
N VAL A 181 -9.18 -4.25 0.79
CA VAL A 181 -8.51 -5.41 1.40
C VAL A 181 -7.22 -5.67 0.64
N GLY A 182 -6.11 -5.82 1.36
CA GLY A 182 -4.80 -5.97 0.71
C GLY A 182 -3.71 -6.46 1.63
N ALA A 183 -2.61 -6.88 1.02
CA ALA A 183 -1.36 -7.27 1.68
C ALA A 183 -0.20 -6.54 0.98
N SER A 184 0.01 -5.27 1.35
CA SER A 184 1.04 -4.44 0.72
C SER A 184 2.42 -4.84 1.22
N PRO A 185 3.42 -5.09 0.35
CA PRO A 185 4.79 -5.26 0.78
C PRO A 185 5.40 -3.93 1.25
N GLU A 186 4.98 -2.81 0.68
CA GLU A 186 5.71 -1.55 0.78
C GLU A 186 5.04 -0.60 1.77
N ALA A 187 5.86 -0.04 2.67
CA ALA A 187 5.47 1.11 3.47
C ALA A 187 5.67 2.37 2.62
N HIS A 188 4.64 3.21 2.47
CA HIS A 188 4.78 4.46 1.73
C HIS A 188 5.81 5.41 2.38
N VAL A 189 5.58 5.71 3.66
CA VAL A 189 6.51 6.44 4.53
C VAL A 189 6.11 6.16 5.98
N SER A 190 7.09 6.03 6.87
CA SER A 190 6.84 6.01 8.32
C SER A 190 7.55 7.19 8.97
N ALA A 191 6.91 7.82 9.95
CA ALA A 191 7.48 8.92 10.74
C ALA A 191 7.21 8.65 12.22
N GLN A 192 8.26 8.31 12.98
CA GLN A 192 8.16 7.98 14.40
C GLN A 192 9.32 8.59 15.17
N ASP A 193 9.04 9.30 16.25
CA ASP A 193 10.05 9.93 17.11
C ASP A 193 11.09 10.76 16.32
N GLY A 194 10.61 11.51 15.32
CA GLY A 194 11.44 12.35 14.44
C GLY A 194 12.24 11.60 13.37
N VAL A 195 12.07 10.28 13.27
CA VAL A 195 12.72 9.42 12.27
C VAL A 195 11.75 9.15 11.14
N VAL A 196 12.17 9.48 9.92
CA VAL A 196 11.42 9.18 8.68
C VAL A 196 12.06 8.00 7.97
N THR A 197 11.25 7.04 7.54
CA THR A 197 11.70 5.85 6.83
C THR A 197 10.89 5.64 5.55
N MET A 198 11.57 5.32 4.46
CA MET A 198 10.97 4.88 3.18
C MET A 198 11.61 3.56 2.76
N ASN A 199 10.89 2.77 1.97
CA ASN A 199 11.27 1.40 1.63
C ASN A 199 11.11 1.21 0.12
N PRO A 200 12.04 1.71 -0.71
CA PRO A 200 11.96 1.50 -2.15
C PRO A 200 12.07 0.01 -2.46
N ILE A 201 11.01 -0.52 -3.08
CA ILE A 201 10.93 -1.91 -3.54
C ILE A 201 10.83 -1.91 -5.07
N SER A 202 11.76 -2.60 -5.72
CA SER A 202 11.71 -2.84 -7.17
C SER A 202 12.53 -4.07 -7.51
N GLY A 203 12.35 -4.60 -8.72
CA GLY A 203 12.79 -5.93 -9.10
C GLY A 203 11.88 -7.02 -8.54
N THR A 204 11.51 -7.99 -9.37
CA THR A 204 10.54 -9.03 -8.99
C THR A 204 10.99 -10.41 -9.45
N PHE A 205 11.36 -11.24 -8.47
CA PHE A 205 11.60 -12.65 -8.70
C PHE A 205 10.30 -13.44 -8.52
N ARG A 206 9.68 -13.86 -9.62
CA ARG A 206 8.48 -14.72 -9.59
C ARG A 206 8.86 -16.14 -9.18
N HIS A 207 8.24 -16.67 -8.13
CA HIS A 207 8.50 -18.04 -7.69
C HIS A 207 7.98 -19.04 -8.73
N PRO A 208 8.83 -19.92 -9.29
CA PRO A 208 8.39 -20.88 -10.28
C PRO A 208 7.48 -21.95 -9.66
N ALA A 209 6.64 -22.58 -10.50
CA ALA A 209 5.87 -23.75 -10.09
C ALA A 209 6.83 -24.87 -9.64
N GLY A 210 6.77 -25.25 -8.36
CA GLY A 210 7.71 -26.19 -7.74
C GLY A 210 8.70 -25.55 -6.74
N GLY A 211 8.70 -24.22 -6.62
CA GLY A 211 9.50 -23.47 -5.64
C GLY A 211 10.81 -22.93 -6.23
N ALA A 212 11.30 -21.85 -5.63
CA ALA A 212 12.55 -21.21 -6.01
C ALA A 212 13.76 -22.12 -5.75
N THR A 213 14.73 -22.14 -6.66
CA THR A 213 16.05 -22.76 -6.42
C THR A 213 17.13 -21.69 -6.24
N ARG A 214 18.25 -22.07 -5.62
CA ARG A 214 19.40 -21.18 -5.45
C ARG A 214 19.90 -20.63 -6.78
N GLU A 215 19.87 -21.43 -7.83
CA GLU A 215 20.32 -21.08 -9.18
C GLU A 215 19.40 -19.99 -9.76
N THR A 216 18.09 -20.22 -9.76
CA THR A 216 17.11 -19.24 -10.29
C THR A 216 17.13 -17.92 -9.54
N LEU A 217 17.32 -17.96 -8.21
CA LEU A 217 17.49 -16.75 -7.42
C LEU A 217 18.83 -16.04 -7.75
N SER A 218 19.92 -16.79 -7.93
CA SER A 218 21.22 -16.21 -8.29
C SER A 218 21.20 -15.55 -9.66
N GLU A 219 20.48 -16.12 -10.63
CA GLU A 219 20.27 -15.52 -11.95
C GLU A 219 19.51 -14.19 -11.85
N PHE A 220 18.45 -14.15 -11.04
CA PHE A 220 17.72 -12.92 -10.76
C PHE A 220 18.61 -11.85 -10.13
N LEU A 221 19.39 -12.20 -9.09
CA LEU A 221 20.28 -11.26 -8.39
C LEU A 221 21.46 -10.77 -9.24
N ALA A 222 21.83 -11.52 -10.28
CA ALA A 222 22.87 -11.13 -11.24
C ALA A 222 22.31 -10.35 -12.45
N SER A 223 20.99 -10.18 -12.56
CA SER A 223 20.37 -9.46 -13.67
C SER A 223 20.66 -7.97 -13.58
N THR A 224 21.35 -7.44 -14.59
CA THR A 224 21.60 -6.00 -14.73
C THR A 224 20.30 -5.21 -14.78
N LYS A 225 19.29 -5.71 -15.51
CA LYS A 225 17.97 -5.09 -15.59
C LYS A 225 17.35 -4.90 -14.20
N GLU A 226 17.28 -5.96 -13.41
CA GLU A 226 16.62 -5.92 -12.10
C GLU A 226 17.41 -5.06 -11.10
N THR A 227 18.74 -5.10 -11.19
CA THR A 227 19.62 -4.26 -10.35
C THR A 227 19.48 -2.77 -10.70
N GLU A 228 19.44 -2.43 -12.00
CA GLU A 228 19.24 -1.05 -12.46
C GLU A 228 17.83 -0.53 -12.12
N GLU A 229 16.79 -1.37 -12.26
CA GLU A 229 15.43 -1.03 -11.83
C GLU A 229 15.35 -0.67 -10.34
N LEU A 230 16.10 -1.36 -9.48
CA LEU A 230 16.18 -1.04 -8.06
C LEU A 230 16.93 0.28 -7.81
N PHE A 231 18.07 0.49 -8.46
CA PHE A 231 18.84 1.72 -8.26
C PHE A 231 18.08 2.97 -8.72
N MET A 232 17.33 2.90 -9.83
CA MET A 232 16.52 4.02 -10.31
C MET A 232 15.47 4.47 -9.28
N VAL A 233 14.76 3.53 -8.64
CA VAL A 233 13.76 3.89 -7.63
C VAL A 233 14.39 4.38 -6.33
N VAL A 234 15.57 3.86 -5.94
CA VAL A 234 16.31 4.34 -4.78
C VAL A 234 16.73 5.80 -4.96
N ASP A 235 17.25 6.15 -6.14
CA ASP A 235 17.66 7.52 -6.45
C ASP A 235 16.48 8.49 -6.40
N GLU A 236 15.30 8.09 -6.89
CA GLU A 236 14.11 8.92 -6.85
C GLU A 236 13.56 9.09 -5.43
N GLU A 237 13.52 8.02 -4.63
CA GLU A 237 13.10 8.13 -3.22
C GLU A 237 14.11 8.91 -2.36
N LEU A 238 15.39 8.94 -2.72
CA LEU A 238 16.35 9.83 -2.06
C LEU A 238 16.02 11.30 -2.31
N LYS A 239 15.51 11.67 -3.50
CA LYS A 239 15.03 13.03 -3.78
C LYS A 239 13.82 13.36 -2.90
N MET A 240 12.85 12.44 -2.80
CA MET A 240 11.72 12.62 -1.88
C MET A 240 12.18 12.75 -0.42
N MET A 241 13.09 11.88 0.02
CA MET A 241 13.65 11.93 1.36
C MET A 241 14.36 13.25 1.64
N SER A 242 15.06 13.82 0.66
CA SER A 242 15.72 15.12 0.79
C SER A 242 14.75 16.30 0.94
N ALA A 243 13.52 16.18 0.42
CA ALA A 243 12.48 17.19 0.61
C ALA A 243 11.91 17.16 2.04
N VAL A 244 11.89 15.99 2.69
CA VAL A 244 11.32 15.83 4.04
C VAL A 244 12.35 15.75 5.17
N CYS A 245 13.61 15.43 4.89
CA CYS A 245 14.69 15.27 5.87
C CYS A 245 15.83 16.27 5.64
N SER A 246 16.06 17.16 6.62
CA SER A 246 17.03 18.26 6.51
C SER A 246 18.49 17.81 6.37
N ASP A 247 18.84 16.68 6.97
CA ASP A 247 20.21 16.11 6.94
C ASP A 247 20.38 15.01 5.88
N GLY A 248 19.39 14.88 4.99
CA GLY A 248 19.32 13.81 3.99
C GLY A 248 18.93 12.44 4.55
N GLY A 249 19.17 11.41 3.74
CA GLY A 249 18.84 10.01 4.03
C GLY A 249 20.07 9.12 4.14
N ARG A 250 20.00 8.11 5.02
CA ARG A 250 20.93 6.98 5.05
C ARG A 250 20.30 5.77 4.38
N ILE A 251 21.09 5.09 3.57
CA ILE A 251 20.67 3.90 2.83
C ILE A 251 21.20 2.65 3.56
N THR A 252 20.33 1.67 3.78
CA THR A 252 20.71 0.33 4.24
C THR A 252 20.08 -0.74 3.34
N GLY A 253 20.83 -1.79 3.02
CA GLY A 253 20.42 -2.84 2.09
C GLY A 253 21.52 -3.19 1.07
N PRO A 254 21.17 -3.90 -0.02
CA PRO A 254 19.82 -4.36 -0.34
C PRO A 254 19.39 -5.54 0.55
N HIS A 255 18.08 -5.74 0.69
CA HIS A 255 17.46 -6.88 1.36
C HIS A 255 16.59 -7.67 0.37
N LEU A 256 16.26 -8.90 0.74
CA LEU A 256 15.26 -9.70 0.05
C LEU A 256 14.00 -9.77 0.88
N LYS A 257 12.89 -9.41 0.24
CA LYS A 257 11.57 -9.48 0.82
C LYS A 257 10.80 -10.64 0.19
N GLU A 258 10.86 -11.78 0.84
CA GLU A 258 10.17 -12.98 0.40
C GLU A 258 8.67 -12.89 0.71
N MET A 259 7.85 -12.99 -0.32
CA MET A 259 6.39 -13.11 -0.24
C MET A 259 5.94 -14.50 -0.67
N SER A 260 4.63 -14.77 -0.63
CA SER A 260 4.07 -16.09 -0.91
C SER A 260 4.38 -16.60 -2.33
N ARG A 261 4.34 -15.72 -3.34
CA ARG A 261 4.48 -16.08 -4.76
C ARG A 261 5.63 -15.40 -5.49
N LEU A 262 6.32 -14.50 -4.82
CA LEU A 262 7.42 -13.73 -5.40
C LEU A 262 8.36 -13.24 -4.29
N THR A 263 9.56 -12.83 -4.68
CA THR A 263 10.51 -12.15 -3.81
C THR A 263 10.90 -10.83 -4.45
N HIS A 264 10.91 -9.76 -3.66
CA HIS A 264 11.41 -8.47 -4.09
C HIS A 264 12.82 -8.20 -3.58
N THR A 265 13.54 -7.34 -4.29
CA THR A 265 14.69 -6.63 -3.74
C THR A 265 14.27 -5.28 -3.20
N GLU A 266 14.85 -4.88 -2.07
CA GLU A 266 14.48 -3.62 -1.42
C GLU A 266 15.67 -2.93 -0.78
N TYR A 267 15.57 -1.62 -0.63
CA TYR A 267 16.41 -0.85 0.28
C TYR A 267 15.56 -0.22 1.37
N MET A 268 16.23 0.29 2.39
CA MET A 268 15.64 1.11 3.43
C MET A 268 16.35 2.45 3.46
N LEU A 269 15.57 3.51 3.37
CA LEU A 269 16.02 4.88 3.47
C LEU A 269 15.60 5.43 4.83
N ARG A 270 16.50 6.09 5.55
CA ARG A 270 16.22 6.64 6.87
C ARG A 270 16.80 8.04 7.03
N GLY A 271 15.96 9.00 7.39
CA GLY A 271 16.37 10.36 7.72
C GLY A 271 15.71 10.85 9.00
N THR A 272 15.96 12.11 9.33
CA THR A 272 15.32 12.79 10.46
C THR A 272 14.52 13.98 9.97
N SER A 273 13.30 14.13 10.49
CA SER A 273 12.39 15.22 10.17
C SER A 273 11.66 15.70 11.42
N ALA A 274 11.34 16.99 11.42
CA ALA A 274 10.45 17.62 12.40
C ALA A 274 9.17 18.15 11.74
N LEU A 275 8.93 17.79 10.48
CA LEU A 275 7.73 18.19 9.75
C LEU A 275 6.47 17.56 10.36
N ASP A 276 5.34 18.23 10.17
CA ASP A 276 4.04 17.66 10.47
C ASP A 276 3.82 16.41 9.59
N PRO A 277 3.25 15.30 10.11
CA PRO A 277 2.96 14.12 9.30
C PRO A 277 2.16 14.41 8.03
N ARG A 278 1.28 15.43 8.05
CA ARG A 278 0.50 15.87 6.87
C ARG A 278 1.38 16.51 5.81
N ASP A 279 2.41 17.26 6.21
CA ASP A 279 3.41 17.80 5.29
C ASP A 279 4.29 16.68 4.73
N ILE A 280 4.71 15.72 5.55
CA ILE A 280 5.47 14.54 5.08
C ILE A 280 4.66 13.80 4.02
N LEU A 281 3.39 13.47 4.30
CA LEU A 281 2.50 12.82 3.34
C LEU A 281 2.39 13.64 2.06
N ARG A 282 2.21 14.96 2.16
CA ARG A 282 2.06 15.83 0.98
C ARG A 282 3.31 15.79 0.09
N GLU A 283 4.50 15.89 0.67
CA GLU A 283 5.75 15.93 -0.08
C GLU A 283 6.14 14.56 -0.66
N THR A 284 5.62 13.45 -0.10
CA THR A 284 5.90 12.10 -0.59
C THR A 284 4.85 11.53 -1.55
N MET A 285 3.74 12.23 -1.84
CA MET A 285 2.73 11.74 -2.79
C MET A 285 3.27 11.65 -4.23
N PHE A 286 3.25 10.49 -4.89
CA PHE A 286 3.28 9.14 -4.30
C PHE A 286 4.61 8.48 -4.64
N ALA A 287 4.89 7.33 -4.02
CA ALA A 287 6.17 6.65 -4.17
C ALA A 287 6.48 6.36 -5.66
N PRO A 288 7.74 6.55 -6.10
CA PRO A 288 8.13 6.39 -7.50
C PRO A 288 8.06 4.93 -7.96
N THR A 289 8.03 3.99 -7.01
CA THR A 289 7.80 2.55 -7.19
C THR A 289 6.42 2.23 -7.77
N VAL A 290 5.45 3.16 -7.66
CA VAL A 290 4.08 3.02 -8.20
C VAL A 290 3.66 4.14 -9.15
N THR A 291 4.58 5.06 -9.49
CA THR A 291 4.35 6.17 -10.43
C THR A 291 5.42 6.21 -11.53
N GLY A 292 6.63 6.65 -11.21
CA GLY A 292 7.74 6.80 -12.16
C GLY A 292 8.80 7.80 -11.70
N SER A 293 9.75 8.10 -12.60
CA SER A 293 10.79 9.14 -12.43
C SER A 293 11.08 9.85 -13.75
N PRO A 294 11.20 11.20 -13.76
CA PRO A 294 10.93 12.09 -12.63
C PRO A 294 9.44 12.13 -12.27
N MET A 295 9.12 12.63 -11.07
CA MET A 295 7.75 12.84 -10.58
C MET A 295 7.01 13.99 -11.26
#